data_AF-A0AAX2IQK6-F1
#
_entry.id   AF-A0AAX2IQK6-F1
#
_cell.length_a   1.000
_cell.length_b   1.000
_cell.length_c   1.000
_cell.angle_alpha   90.00
_cell.angle_beta   90.00
_cell.angle_gamma   90.00
#
_symmetry.space_group_name_H-M   'P 1'
#
loop_
_entity.id
_entity.type
_entity.pdbx_description
1 polymer ?
#
loop_
_entity_poly.entity_id
_entity_poly.type
_entity_poly.pdbx_seq_one_letter_code
_entity_poly.pdbx_strand_id
1 'polypeptide(L)'
;MVQKPSGILPKMTKGIYNFRFIILILVCFFCKGQENSILNKPFSLESYSDKISKNETFIILESKILKKIFKENSKYFIQKGWQKIEQSNNTITELIASDKANLLKIKPHTNTRYLFVVQNDILKDTLRIKKEFDYSICQLDKENKKHGLAIGKYKINDRNEFFEIHYLYQINNNGKLEIIKLDTNIFDCPAPSDYVKDEEPDSYKFGIVGGKKFTRYWFENH
;
A
#
# COMPACT_ATOMS: atom_id res chain seq x y z
N MET A 1 42.14 -75.43 4.81
CA MET A 1 41.43 -76.10 3.69
C MET A 1 39.93 -76.00 3.95
N VAL A 2 39.17 -75.62 2.90
CA VAL A 2 37.73 -75.93 2.67
C VAL A 2 36.76 -75.18 3.61
N GLN A 3 36.23 -74.01 3.21
CA GLN A 3 35.08 -73.71 2.33
C GLN A 3 33.76 -73.46 3.11
N LYS A 4 33.23 -72.25 2.92
CA LYS A 4 31.82 -71.82 3.07
C LYS A 4 30.98 -72.43 1.91
N PRO A 5 29.63 -72.56 1.95
CA PRO A 5 28.71 -71.40 2.12
C PRO A 5 27.26 -71.62 2.64
N SER A 6 26.57 -70.47 2.81
CA SER A 6 25.10 -70.22 2.80
C SER A 6 24.29 -70.72 4.00
N GLY A 7 23.25 -70.05 4.50
CA GLY A 7 22.56 -68.83 4.11
C GLY A 7 21.46 -68.49 5.14
N ILE A 8 20.73 -67.40 4.86
CA ILE A 8 19.48 -66.92 5.49
C ILE A 8 19.63 -66.10 6.78
N LEU A 9 19.52 -64.77 6.62
CA LEU A 9 19.22 -63.78 7.66
C LEU A 9 17.72 -63.85 8.04
N PRO A 10 17.36 -63.92 9.33
CA PRO A 10 15.99 -63.68 9.75
C PRO A 10 15.70 -62.18 9.88
N LYS A 11 14.76 -61.75 9.05
CA LYS A 11 13.74 -60.69 9.19
C LYS A 11 14.06 -59.43 10.01
N MET A 12 14.01 -58.31 9.31
CA MET A 12 13.67 -56.98 9.82
C MET A 12 12.47 -57.01 10.77
N THR A 13 12.64 -56.45 11.96
CA THR A 13 11.53 -55.85 12.72
C THR A 13 11.75 -54.36 12.85
N LYS A 14 10.79 -53.63 12.30
CA LYS A 14 10.65 -52.18 12.18
C LYS A 14 10.94 -51.45 13.50
N GLY A 15 12.05 -50.73 13.54
CA GLY A 15 12.23 -49.57 14.42
C GLY A 15 12.00 -48.29 13.64
N ILE A 16 10.78 -48.05 13.14
CA ILE A 16 10.39 -46.71 12.65
C ILE A 16 9.95 -45.92 13.88
N TYR A 17 10.91 -45.56 14.72
CA TYR A 17 10.72 -44.57 15.76
C TYR A 17 11.69 -43.42 15.47
N ASN A 18 11.12 -42.21 15.44
CA ASN A 18 11.82 -40.93 15.46
C ASN A 18 12.26 -40.29 14.14
N PHE A 19 11.49 -40.40 13.06
CA PHE A 19 11.63 -39.49 11.90
C PHE A 19 10.44 -38.54 11.67
N ARG A 20 9.33 -38.72 12.41
CA ARG A 20 8.15 -37.82 12.31
C ARG A 20 8.23 -36.57 13.19
N PHE A 21 9.12 -36.53 14.18
CA PHE A 21 9.26 -35.36 15.07
C PHE A 21 10.17 -34.26 14.51
N ILE A 22 11.09 -34.57 13.58
CA ILE A 22 11.99 -33.58 12.98
C ILE A 22 11.27 -32.76 11.88
N ILE A 23 10.27 -33.34 11.20
CA ILE A 23 9.49 -32.63 10.17
C ILE A 23 8.49 -31.64 10.80
N LEU A 24 8.02 -31.88 12.03
CA LEU A 24 7.09 -30.96 12.71
C LEU A 24 7.78 -29.70 13.25
N ILE A 25 9.09 -29.75 13.50
CA ILE A 25 9.87 -28.60 14.00
C ILE A 25 10.36 -27.71 12.85
N LEU A 26 10.54 -28.24 11.64
CA LEU A 26 10.90 -27.41 10.47
C LEU A 26 9.74 -26.56 9.92
N VAL A 27 8.49 -26.93 10.19
CA VAL A 27 7.30 -26.17 9.72
C VAL A 27 7.01 -24.95 10.60
N CYS A 28 7.59 -24.87 11.81
CA CYS A 28 7.43 -23.73 12.71
C CYS A 28 8.49 -22.62 12.55
N PHE A 29 9.53 -22.82 11.72
CA PHE A 29 10.54 -21.78 11.43
C PHE A 29 10.26 -20.96 10.15
N PHE A 30 9.22 -21.29 9.39
CA PHE A 30 8.59 -20.31 8.49
C PHE A 30 7.68 -19.39 9.30
N CYS A 31 8.26 -18.74 10.31
CA CYS A 31 7.66 -17.58 10.95
C CYS A 31 7.46 -16.53 9.86
N LYS A 32 6.23 -16.44 9.38
CA LYS A 32 5.66 -15.30 8.68
C LYS A 32 5.84 -14.09 9.61
N GLY A 33 6.92 -13.34 9.44
CA GLY A 33 7.31 -12.28 10.36
C GLY A 33 8.45 -11.40 9.86
N GLN A 34 8.54 -11.14 8.55
CA GLN A 34 9.07 -9.85 8.08
C GLN A 34 7.91 -8.84 8.05
N GLU A 35 7.18 -8.70 9.15
CA GLU A 35 6.23 -7.61 9.30
C GLU A 35 7.04 -6.31 9.47
N ASN A 36 7.28 -5.68 8.32
CA ASN A 36 7.76 -4.32 8.09
C ASN A 36 8.99 -3.86 8.88
N SER A 37 10.16 -4.43 8.55
CA SER A 37 11.48 -4.04 9.08
C SER A 37 11.90 -2.57 8.81
N ILE A 38 11.03 -1.79 8.15
CA ILE A 38 11.24 -0.39 7.77
C ILE A 38 10.41 0.60 8.61
N LEU A 39 9.38 0.15 9.34
CA LEU A 39 8.58 1.05 10.18
C LEU A 39 9.39 1.57 11.37
N ASN A 40 9.05 2.77 11.82
CA ASN A 40 9.66 3.50 12.94
C ASN A 40 11.18 3.74 12.76
N LYS A 41 11.64 3.87 11.52
CA LYS A 41 13.02 4.20 11.17
C LYS A 41 13.07 5.45 10.29
N PRO A 42 14.21 6.17 10.27
CA PRO A 42 14.46 7.20 9.26
C PRO A 42 14.20 6.64 7.86
N PHE A 43 13.45 7.38 7.05
CA PHE A 43 12.92 6.85 5.80
C PHE A 43 13.18 7.75 4.61
N SER A 44 13.75 7.14 3.58
CA SER A 44 13.82 7.68 2.22
C SER A 44 13.72 6.51 1.25
N LEU A 45 12.86 6.61 0.24
CA LEU A 45 12.75 5.57 -0.79
C LEU A 45 14.06 5.37 -1.56
N GLU A 46 14.83 6.46 -1.71
CA GLU A 46 16.14 6.45 -2.37
C GLU A 46 17.13 5.52 -1.64
N SER A 47 17.07 5.40 -0.30
CA SER A 47 18.02 4.57 0.47
C SER A 47 17.83 3.06 0.26
N TYR A 48 16.69 2.66 -0.29
CA TYR A 48 16.40 1.27 -0.63
C TYR A 48 16.65 0.94 -2.11
N SER A 49 17.23 1.87 -2.88
CA SER A 49 17.31 1.76 -4.33
C SER A 49 18.71 1.38 -4.81
N ASP A 50 18.79 0.43 -5.75
CA ASP A 50 20.05 0.03 -6.39
C ASP A 50 20.49 1.06 -7.43
N LYS A 51 19.51 1.68 -8.10
CA LYS A 51 19.74 2.75 -9.08
C LYS A 51 18.62 3.77 -9.02
N ILE A 52 19.01 5.04 -9.13
CA ILE A 52 18.11 6.19 -9.06
C ILE A 52 18.25 6.97 -10.37
N SER A 53 17.13 7.38 -10.94
CA SER A 53 17.10 8.32 -12.07
C SER A 53 16.07 9.41 -11.76
N LYS A 54 16.52 10.66 -11.68
CA LYS A 54 15.68 11.80 -11.33
C LYS A 54 15.18 12.46 -12.61
N ASN A 55 13.86 12.60 -12.72
CA ASN A 55 13.23 13.53 -13.65
C ASN A 55 12.82 14.78 -12.85
N GLU A 56 12.56 15.91 -13.52
CA GLU A 56 12.12 17.16 -12.88
C GLU A 56 10.86 16.97 -12.02
N THR A 57 10.01 16.00 -12.36
CA THR A 57 8.69 15.81 -11.74
C THR A 57 8.54 14.52 -10.93
N PHE A 58 9.43 13.54 -11.08
CA PHE A 58 9.34 12.26 -10.37
C PHE A 58 10.71 11.56 -10.29
N ILE A 59 10.82 10.61 -9.37
CA ILE A 59 12.03 9.80 -9.20
C ILE A 59 11.75 8.35 -9.61
N ILE A 60 12.64 7.79 -10.43
CA ILE A 60 12.60 6.41 -10.89
C ILE A 60 13.62 5.61 -10.08
N LEU A 61 13.16 4.51 -9.49
CA LEU A 61 13.95 3.63 -8.64
C LEU A 61 13.97 2.22 -9.24
N GLU A 62 15.15 1.65 -9.41
CA GLU A 62 15.32 0.21 -9.63
C GLU A 62 15.83 -0.39 -8.32
N SER A 63 15.09 -1.35 -7.75
CA SER A 63 15.41 -1.87 -6.42
C SER A 63 15.02 -3.33 -6.22
N LYS A 64 15.99 -4.19 -5.90
CA LYS A 64 15.76 -5.56 -5.42
C LYS A 64 15.18 -5.57 -3.99
N ILE A 65 15.52 -4.59 -3.17
CA ILE A 65 15.06 -4.50 -1.78
C ILE A 65 13.56 -4.19 -1.75
N LEU A 66 13.10 -3.17 -2.49
CA LEU A 66 11.68 -2.81 -2.56
C LEU A 66 10.83 -3.96 -3.15
N LYS A 67 11.36 -4.68 -4.16
CA LYS A 67 10.73 -5.91 -4.68
C LYS A 67 10.49 -6.93 -3.57
N LYS A 68 11.49 -7.17 -2.72
CA LYS A 68 11.40 -8.12 -1.61
C LYS A 68 10.43 -7.63 -0.52
N ILE A 69 10.54 -6.37 -0.10
CA ILE A 69 9.70 -5.78 0.95
C ILE A 69 8.23 -5.84 0.54
N PHE A 70 7.91 -5.43 -0.68
CA PHE A 70 6.52 -5.36 -1.15
C PHE A 70 6.01 -6.62 -1.85
N LYS A 71 6.89 -7.62 -2.01
CA LYS A 71 6.62 -8.83 -2.82
C LYS A 71 6.11 -8.47 -4.22
N GLU A 72 6.77 -7.50 -4.85
CA GLU A 72 6.47 -7.04 -6.21
C GLU A 72 7.59 -7.43 -7.18
N ASN A 73 7.21 -7.74 -8.42
CA ASN A 73 8.15 -8.11 -9.48
C ASN A 73 8.41 -6.99 -10.49
N SER A 74 7.76 -5.83 -10.32
CA SER A 74 7.83 -4.69 -11.22
C SER A 74 9.26 -4.23 -11.48
N LYS A 75 9.58 -3.89 -12.73
CA LYS A 75 10.94 -3.45 -13.09
C LYS A 75 11.36 -2.15 -12.39
N TYR A 76 10.43 -1.20 -12.26
CA TYR A 76 10.66 0.14 -11.72
C TYR A 76 9.68 0.45 -10.58
N PHE A 77 10.11 1.36 -9.70
CA PHE A 77 9.25 2.02 -8.73
C PHE A 77 9.33 3.54 -8.95
N ILE A 78 8.19 4.20 -9.13
CA ILE A 78 8.12 5.61 -9.47
C ILE A 78 7.59 6.40 -8.28
N GLN A 79 8.41 7.28 -7.71
CA GLN A 79 8.01 8.18 -6.64
C GLN A 79 7.45 9.47 -7.24
N LYS A 80 6.16 9.74 -7.02
CA LYS A 80 5.43 10.87 -7.62
C LYS A 80 5.60 12.20 -6.88
N GLY A 81 6.22 12.19 -5.71
CA GLY A 81 6.35 13.35 -4.82
C GLY A 81 5.73 13.07 -3.44
N TRP A 82 5.51 14.13 -2.67
CA TRP A 82 4.92 14.06 -1.34
C TRP A 82 3.89 15.16 -1.13
N GLN A 83 2.93 14.91 -0.24
CA GLN A 83 1.94 15.89 0.22
C GLN A 83 2.01 16.03 1.74
N LYS A 84 2.10 17.25 2.25
CA LYS A 84 1.99 17.52 3.69
C LYS A 84 0.53 17.50 4.10
N ILE A 85 0.22 16.81 5.18
CA ILE A 85 -1.11 16.81 5.80
C ILE A 85 -1.23 18.08 6.64
N GLU A 86 -2.24 18.90 6.36
CA GLU A 86 -2.44 20.19 7.03
C GLU A 86 -2.51 20.04 8.54
N GLN A 87 -2.01 21.05 9.25
CA GLN A 87 -2.01 21.12 10.71
C GLN A 87 -1.36 19.90 11.41
N SER A 88 -0.53 19.14 10.69
CA SER A 88 0.22 18.00 11.21
C SER A 88 1.67 18.00 10.71
N ASN A 89 2.50 17.16 11.36
CA ASN A 89 3.86 16.88 10.90
C ASN A 89 3.94 15.65 9.99
N ASN A 90 2.79 15.17 9.50
CA ASN A 90 2.74 14.01 8.63
C ASN A 90 2.87 14.43 7.17
N THR A 91 3.67 13.69 6.41
CA THR A 91 3.72 13.74 4.95
C THR A 91 3.33 12.38 4.38
N ILE A 92 2.70 12.41 3.21
CA ILE A 92 2.35 11.21 2.46
C ILE A 92 3.15 11.21 1.17
N THR A 93 3.97 10.19 0.98
CA THR A 93 4.72 9.95 -0.26
C THR A 93 4.06 8.81 -1.03
N GLU A 94 3.89 8.98 -2.34
CA GLU A 94 3.35 7.94 -3.23
C GLU A 94 4.48 7.25 -4.00
N LEU A 95 4.42 5.92 -4.07
CA LEU A 95 5.25 5.07 -4.93
C LEU A 95 4.39 4.16 -5.81
N ILE A 96 4.66 4.16 -7.11
CA ILE A 96 3.98 3.31 -8.09
C ILE A 96 4.90 2.17 -8.51
N ALA A 97 4.47 0.91 -8.37
CA ALA A 97 5.22 -0.24 -8.89
C ALA A 97 4.83 -0.49 -10.36
N SER A 98 5.78 -0.34 -11.30
CA SER A 98 5.52 -0.30 -12.74
C SER A 98 6.62 -0.98 -13.57
N ASP A 99 6.25 -1.59 -14.70
CA ASP A 99 7.22 -2.09 -15.68
C ASP A 99 7.69 -1.01 -16.67
N LYS A 100 7.11 0.19 -16.58
CA LYS A 100 7.49 1.37 -17.37
C LYS A 100 8.21 2.38 -16.47
N ALA A 101 9.34 2.87 -16.96
CA ALA A 101 10.15 3.90 -16.27
C ALA A 101 9.57 5.32 -16.40
N ASN A 102 8.76 5.58 -17.43
CA ASN A 102 8.20 6.91 -17.69
C ASN A 102 6.77 7.01 -17.10
N LEU A 103 6.60 7.93 -16.14
CA LEU A 103 5.33 8.21 -15.48
C LEU A 103 4.19 8.53 -16.45
N LEU A 104 4.46 9.31 -17.51
CA LEU A 104 3.46 9.68 -18.53
C LEU A 104 2.93 8.49 -19.32
N LYS A 105 3.63 7.35 -19.30
CA LYS A 105 3.20 6.10 -19.96
C LYS A 105 2.43 5.17 -19.02
N ILE A 106 2.31 5.52 -17.75
CA ILE A 106 1.60 4.76 -16.72
C ILE A 106 0.16 5.26 -16.73
N LYS A 107 -0.78 4.36 -17.06
CA LYS A 107 -2.20 4.69 -17.00
C LYS A 107 -2.66 4.66 -15.53
N PRO A 108 -3.56 5.57 -15.11
CA PRO A 108 -4.20 5.47 -13.81
C PRO A 108 -4.79 4.07 -13.55
N HIS A 109 -4.80 3.66 -12.29
CA HIS A 109 -5.31 2.38 -11.76
C HIS A 109 -4.66 1.08 -12.25
N THR A 110 -3.80 1.12 -13.26
CA THR A 110 -3.23 -0.12 -13.86
C THR A 110 -2.10 -0.74 -13.03
N ASN A 111 -1.60 -0.03 -12.02
CA ASN A 111 -0.44 -0.41 -11.23
C ASN A 111 -0.76 -0.39 -9.74
N THR A 112 -0.06 -1.24 -8.99
CA THR A 112 -0.10 -1.19 -7.52
C THR A 112 0.58 0.09 -7.07
N ARG A 113 -0.03 0.79 -6.11
CA ARG A 113 0.54 1.97 -5.47
C ARG A 113 0.79 1.71 -3.99
N TYR A 114 1.74 2.44 -3.43
CA TYR A 114 2.10 2.38 -2.03
C TYR A 114 2.14 3.81 -1.50
N LEU A 115 1.43 4.06 -0.40
CA LEU A 115 1.51 5.29 0.34
C LEU A 115 2.39 5.08 1.57
N PHE A 116 3.24 6.05 1.86
CA PHE A 116 4.12 6.08 3.02
C PHE A 116 3.75 7.27 3.88
N VAL A 117 3.29 7.01 5.10
CA VAL A 117 3.02 8.06 6.09
C VAL A 117 4.30 8.28 6.89
N VAL A 118 4.91 9.44 6.69
CA VAL A 118 6.18 9.84 7.30
C VAL A 118 5.92 10.97 8.27
N GLN A 119 6.48 10.91 9.47
CA GLN A 119 6.37 11.95 10.48
C GLN A 119 7.76 12.25 11.03
N ASN A 120 8.20 13.51 10.90
CA ASN A 120 9.55 13.93 11.29
C ASN A 120 10.63 12.99 10.70
N ASP A 121 10.57 12.74 9.40
CA ASP A 121 11.47 11.84 8.64
C ASP A 121 11.45 10.36 9.05
N ILE A 122 10.55 9.96 9.95
CA ILE A 122 10.38 8.57 10.39
C ILE A 122 9.17 7.96 9.71
N LEU A 123 9.32 6.80 9.07
CA LEU A 123 8.19 6.06 8.50
C LEU A 123 7.29 5.52 9.61
N LYS A 124 6.07 6.02 9.68
CA LYS A 124 5.08 5.59 10.69
C LYS A 124 4.21 4.48 10.17
N ASP A 125 3.77 4.56 8.92
CA ASP A 125 2.89 3.55 8.34
C ASP A 125 3.01 3.47 6.82
N THR A 126 2.48 2.38 6.26
CA THR A 126 2.41 2.16 4.82
C THR A 126 1.06 1.59 4.42
N LEU A 127 0.50 2.06 3.29
CA LEU A 127 -0.73 1.53 2.73
C LEU A 127 -0.51 1.04 1.30
N ARG A 128 -0.81 -0.24 1.05
CA ARG A 128 -0.83 -0.78 -0.31
C ARG A 128 -2.20 -0.56 -0.95
N ILE A 129 -2.22 0.13 -2.08
CA ILE A 129 -3.40 0.34 -2.92
C ILE A 129 -3.31 -0.62 -4.10
N LYS A 130 -4.29 -1.50 -4.20
CA LYS A 130 -4.39 -2.46 -5.30
C LYS A 130 -4.69 -1.75 -6.62
N LYS A 131 -4.39 -2.42 -7.73
CA LYS A 131 -4.89 -2.04 -9.06
C LYS A 131 -6.41 -1.82 -9.02
N GLU A 132 -6.93 -1.00 -9.93
CA GLU A 132 -8.34 -0.60 -10.00
C GLU A 132 -8.83 0.31 -8.86
N PHE A 133 -7.96 0.66 -7.90
CA PHE A 133 -8.27 1.59 -6.83
C PHE A 133 -7.35 2.82 -6.86
N ASP A 134 -7.84 3.91 -6.29
CA ASP A 134 -7.08 5.12 -5.97
C ASP A 134 -7.30 5.53 -4.54
N TYR A 135 -6.65 6.62 -4.19
CA TYR A 135 -6.80 7.26 -2.91
C TYR A 135 -7.07 8.75 -3.06
N SER A 136 -7.79 9.29 -2.09
CA SER A 136 -7.86 10.71 -1.83
C SER A 136 -7.57 10.97 -0.35
N ILE A 137 -6.87 12.06 -0.06
CA ILE A 137 -6.68 12.54 1.30
C ILE A 137 -7.91 13.38 1.64
N CYS A 138 -8.73 12.90 2.56
CA CYS A 138 -10.02 13.48 2.88
C CYS A 138 -10.01 14.16 4.26
N GLN A 139 -10.86 15.15 4.42
CA GLN A 139 -11.11 15.87 5.66
C GLN A 139 -12.24 15.18 6.44
N LEU A 140 -12.00 14.87 7.72
CA LEU A 140 -12.90 14.11 8.59
C LEU A 140 -13.58 14.97 9.67
N ASP A 141 -13.25 16.25 9.76
CA ASP A 141 -13.89 17.23 10.64
C ASP A 141 -14.02 18.59 9.98
N LYS A 142 -14.86 19.50 10.49
CA LYS A 142 -15.12 20.80 9.85
C LYS A 142 -13.91 21.72 9.88
N GLU A 143 -13.05 21.58 10.88
CA GLU A 143 -11.92 22.45 11.18
C GLU A 143 -10.63 22.09 10.42
N ASN A 144 -10.67 21.05 9.59
CA ASN A 144 -9.53 20.49 8.87
C ASN A 144 -8.36 20.08 9.78
N LYS A 145 -8.69 19.49 10.93
CA LYS A 145 -7.72 18.97 11.91
C LYS A 145 -7.58 17.46 11.83
N LYS A 146 -8.64 16.77 11.39
CA LYS A 146 -8.66 15.32 11.22
C LYS A 146 -8.65 14.98 9.74
N HIS A 147 -7.67 14.17 9.37
CA HIS A 147 -7.46 13.74 8.00
C HIS A 147 -7.56 12.23 7.89
N GLY A 148 -8.00 11.77 6.73
CA GLY A 148 -8.11 10.38 6.39
C GLY A 148 -7.59 10.07 5.00
N LEU A 149 -7.53 8.77 4.70
CA LEU A 149 -7.32 8.24 3.37
C LEU A 149 -8.57 7.49 2.95
N ALA A 150 -9.27 8.03 1.96
CA ALA A 150 -10.36 7.34 1.30
C ALA A 150 -9.80 6.53 0.14
N ILE A 151 -10.00 5.21 0.15
CA ILE A 151 -9.59 4.30 -0.92
C ILE A 151 -10.83 3.87 -1.70
N GLY A 152 -10.81 4.06 -3.01
CA GLY A 152 -12.01 3.96 -3.80
C GLY A 152 -11.76 3.76 -5.28
N LYS A 153 -12.85 3.75 -6.05
CA LYS A 153 -12.81 3.67 -7.51
C LYS A 153 -13.28 4.99 -8.09
N TYR A 154 -12.46 5.58 -8.94
CA TYR A 154 -12.85 6.77 -9.69
C TYR A 154 -13.66 6.38 -10.94
N LYS A 155 -14.88 6.91 -11.06
CA LYS A 155 -15.78 6.65 -12.20
C LYS A 155 -15.98 7.96 -12.96
N ILE A 156 -15.57 7.98 -14.23
CA ILE A 156 -15.76 9.12 -15.13
C ILE A 156 -16.71 8.69 -16.24
N ASN A 157 -17.84 9.38 -16.35
CA ASN A 157 -18.74 9.33 -17.51
C ASN A 157 -18.90 10.76 -18.05
N ASP A 158 -19.36 10.91 -19.30
CA ASP A 158 -19.41 12.18 -20.07
C ASP A 158 -19.95 13.44 -19.36
N ARG A 159 -20.65 13.31 -18.22
CA ARG A 159 -21.20 14.43 -17.45
C ARG A 159 -21.02 14.33 -15.93
N ASN A 160 -20.48 13.23 -15.41
CA ASN A 160 -20.43 12.97 -13.99
C ASN A 160 -19.11 12.30 -13.62
N GLU A 161 -18.41 12.90 -12.66
CA GLU A 161 -17.24 12.30 -12.02
C GLU A 161 -17.62 11.88 -10.61
N PHE A 162 -17.32 10.63 -10.25
CA PHE A 162 -17.68 10.08 -8.95
C PHE A 162 -16.57 9.23 -8.35
N PHE A 163 -16.13 9.60 -7.14
CA PHE A 163 -15.24 8.76 -6.34
C PHE A 163 -16.04 7.88 -5.38
N GLU A 164 -16.12 6.59 -5.71
CA GLU A 164 -16.79 5.60 -4.89
C GLU A 164 -15.83 5.04 -3.83
N ILE A 165 -16.08 5.34 -2.56
CA ILE A 165 -15.22 4.97 -1.42
C ILE A 165 -15.57 3.55 -0.94
N HIS A 166 -14.55 2.70 -0.87
CA HIS A 166 -14.63 1.29 -0.45
C HIS A 166 -13.95 1.05 0.90
N TYR A 167 -12.91 1.82 1.23
CA TYR A 167 -12.23 1.77 2.52
C TYR A 167 -11.91 3.18 3.00
N LEU A 168 -11.97 3.38 4.31
CA LEU A 168 -11.65 4.65 4.93
C LEU A 168 -10.67 4.42 6.09
N TYR A 169 -9.60 5.19 6.10
CA TYR A 169 -8.59 5.18 7.15
C TYR A 169 -8.53 6.57 7.78
N GLN A 170 -8.39 6.65 9.10
CA GLN A 170 -7.98 7.85 9.80
C GLN A 170 -6.46 7.83 9.99
N ILE A 171 -5.82 8.99 9.82
CA ILE A 171 -4.42 9.18 10.22
C ILE A 171 -4.44 9.71 11.65
N ASN A 172 -3.94 8.93 12.61
CA ASN A 172 -3.88 9.38 14.00
C ASN A 172 -2.68 10.33 14.25
N ASN A 173 -2.61 10.89 15.46
CA ASN A 173 -1.56 11.84 15.84
C ASN A 173 -0.13 11.26 15.77
N ASN A 174 0.01 9.94 15.81
CA ASN A 174 1.29 9.24 15.69
C ASN A 174 1.64 8.85 14.24
N GLY A 175 0.84 9.30 13.27
CA GLY A 175 1.00 8.97 11.85
C GLY A 175 0.65 7.52 11.51
N LYS A 176 -0.10 6.83 12.37
CA LYS A 176 -0.61 5.47 12.09
C LYS A 176 -1.94 5.53 11.38
N LEU A 177 -2.17 4.54 10.52
CA LEU A 177 -3.42 4.37 9.79
C LEU A 177 -4.35 3.44 10.56
N GLU A 178 -5.53 3.94 10.90
CA GLU A 178 -6.57 3.19 11.59
C GLU A 178 -7.77 3.05 10.66
N ILE A 179 -8.22 1.82 10.41
CA ILE A 179 -9.44 1.60 9.63
C ILE A 179 -10.62 2.14 10.44
N ILE A 180 -11.41 3.01 9.82
CA ILE A 180 -12.62 3.57 10.40
C ILE A 180 -13.85 3.14 9.58
N LYS A 181 -15.03 3.31 10.17
CA LYS A 181 -16.28 2.90 9.54
C LYS A 181 -16.60 3.79 8.33
N LEU A 182 -17.21 3.19 7.31
CA LEU A 182 -17.65 3.91 6.10
C LEU A 182 -18.79 4.92 6.37
N ASP A 183 -19.52 4.79 7.48
CA ASP A 183 -20.53 5.79 7.90
C ASP A 183 -19.93 7.02 8.60
N THR A 184 -18.59 7.11 8.69
CA THR A 184 -17.93 8.31 9.21
C THR A 184 -18.22 9.51 8.32
N ASN A 185 -18.50 10.66 8.94
CA ASN A 185 -18.70 11.91 8.22
C ASN A 185 -17.40 12.35 7.53
N ILE A 186 -17.45 12.48 6.20
CA ILE A 186 -16.37 13.02 5.37
C ILE A 186 -16.79 14.42 4.95
N PHE A 187 -16.02 15.43 5.36
CA PHE A 187 -16.36 16.83 5.18
C PHE A 187 -15.91 17.36 3.81
N ASP A 188 -14.71 16.97 3.40
CA ASP A 188 -14.18 17.20 2.05
C ASP A 188 -13.42 15.95 1.58
N CYS A 189 -13.47 15.67 0.29
CA CYS A 189 -12.74 14.58 -0.33
C CYS A 189 -12.45 14.96 -1.79
N PRO A 190 -11.27 15.58 -2.07
CA PRO A 190 -10.90 15.97 -3.43
C PRO A 190 -10.83 14.77 -4.38
N ALA A 191 -10.81 15.02 -5.68
CA ALA A 191 -10.53 13.97 -6.65
C ALA A 191 -9.16 13.33 -6.36
N PRO A 192 -8.97 12.01 -6.63
CA PRO A 192 -7.67 11.37 -6.48
C PRO A 192 -6.59 12.08 -7.29
N SER A 193 -5.34 12.01 -6.85
CA SER A 193 -4.21 12.79 -7.40
C SER A 193 -4.01 12.68 -8.92
N ASP A 194 -4.36 11.54 -9.51
CA ASP A 194 -4.31 11.30 -10.97
C ASP A 194 -5.39 12.08 -11.77
N TYR A 195 -6.38 12.64 -11.10
CA TYR A 195 -7.58 13.27 -11.66
C TYR A 195 -7.78 14.72 -11.24
N VAL A 196 -6.86 15.26 -10.43
CA VAL A 196 -6.89 16.67 -10.06
C VAL A 196 -6.68 17.53 -11.30
N LYS A 197 -7.57 18.49 -11.48
CA LYS A 197 -7.54 19.50 -12.54
C LYS A 197 -7.38 20.88 -11.90
N ASP A 198 -6.98 21.87 -12.68
CA ASP A 198 -6.84 23.26 -12.21
C ASP A 198 -8.16 23.78 -11.60
N GLU A 199 -9.29 23.36 -12.18
CA GLU A 199 -10.63 23.53 -11.61
C GLU A 199 -11.32 22.16 -11.59
N GLU A 200 -11.78 21.73 -10.41
CA GLU A 200 -12.61 20.53 -10.32
C GLU A 200 -14.00 20.83 -10.89
N PRO A 201 -14.57 19.90 -11.68
CA PRO A 201 -15.89 20.13 -12.26
C PRO A 201 -16.95 20.20 -11.16
N ASP A 202 -17.92 21.11 -11.30
CA ASP A 202 -19.08 21.22 -10.40
C ASP A 202 -19.86 19.89 -10.22
N SER A 203 -19.68 18.96 -11.16
CA SER A 203 -20.30 17.64 -11.15
C SER A 203 -19.57 16.59 -10.31
N TYR A 204 -18.37 16.89 -9.79
CA TYR A 204 -17.61 15.95 -8.98
C TYR A 204 -18.34 15.64 -7.67
N LYS A 205 -18.49 14.34 -7.42
CA LYS A 205 -19.10 13.80 -6.20
C LYS A 205 -18.23 12.71 -5.62
N PHE A 206 -18.37 12.49 -4.32
CA PHE A 206 -17.79 11.35 -3.62
C PHE A 206 -18.84 10.70 -2.73
N GLY A 207 -18.60 9.46 -2.32
CA GLY A 207 -19.51 8.76 -1.42
C GLY A 207 -19.21 7.28 -1.32
N ILE A 208 -19.80 6.62 -0.35
CA ILE A 208 -19.56 5.19 -0.12
C ILE A 208 -20.40 4.31 -1.04
N VAL A 209 -19.94 3.08 -1.27
CA VAL A 209 -20.69 2.07 -2.03
C VAL A 209 -22.09 1.89 -1.44
N GLY A 210 -23.12 2.05 -2.27
CA GLY A 210 -24.52 1.91 -1.86
C GLY A 210 -25.05 3.00 -0.92
N GLY A 211 -24.24 4.03 -0.62
CA GLY A 211 -24.60 5.12 0.28
C GLY A 211 -24.91 6.43 -0.43
N LYS A 212 -25.08 7.48 0.39
CA LYS A 212 -25.32 8.84 -0.09
C LYS A 212 -24.09 9.38 -0.83
N LYS A 213 -24.34 10.12 -1.91
CA LYS A 213 -23.32 10.86 -2.66
C LYS A 213 -23.31 12.30 -2.18
N PHE A 214 -22.12 12.84 -1.95
CA PHE A 214 -21.86 14.18 -1.48
C PHE A 214 -21.17 14.97 -2.59
N THR A 215 -21.57 16.23 -2.75
CA THR A 215 -20.79 17.20 -3.52
C THR A 215 -19.65 17.72 -2.67
N ARG A 216 -18.56 18.14 -3.31
CA ARG A 216 -17.46 18.85 -2.64
C ARG A 216 -17.96 20.18 -2.04
N TYR A 217 -17.29 20.69 -1.00
CA TYR A 217 -17.60 21.98 -0.36
C TYR A 217 -18.97 22.12 0.33
N TRP A 218 -19.55 21.03 0.84
CA TRP A 218 -20.90 21.05 1.43
C TRP A 218 -21.10 22.08 2.57
N PHE A 219 -20.02 22.60 3.17
CA PHE A 219 -20.06 23.48 4.33
C PHE A 219 -20.01 24.99 4.05
N GLU A 220 -19.89 25.44 2.79
CA GLU A 220 -19.95 26.88 2.51
C GLU A 220 -21.38 27.46 2.42
N ASN A 221 -22.42 26.62 2.49
CA ASN A 221 -23.81 27.06 2.27
C ASN A 221 -24.78 26.92 3.46
N HIS A 222 -24.33 26.54 4.67
CA HIS A 222 -25.21 26.42 5.85
C HIS A 222 -24.57 26.90 7.17
#